data_AF-A0A9D1KAF7-F1
#
_entry.id   AF-A0A9D1KAF7-F1
#
_cell.length_a   1.000
_cell.length_b   1.000
_cell.length_c   1.000
_cell.angle_alpha   90.00
_cell.angle_beta   90.00
_cell.angle_gamma   90.00
#
_symmetry.space_group_name_H-M   'P 1'
#
loop_
_entity.id
_entity.type
_entity.pdbx_description
1 polymer ?
#
loop_
_entity_poly.entity_id
_entity_poly.type
_entity_poly.pdbx_seq_one_letter_code
_entity_poly.pdbx_strand_id
1 'polypeptide(L)'
;VLLMGVGYDKNTSLHLADARAQYPGKRLVTEHSAVKAGGERRWVAYDTLEVTGEDFEAIGAAFERGHDVRRTTCGSAGLRLMRQRELVDFAVTWIEENRRQHGHFRLQIPAPAQPAGQLRAQARPILRGGRHGHHPQLSRLHARA
;
A
#
# COMPACT_ATOMS: atom_id res chain seq x y z
N VAL A 1 -9.68 -13.16 2.38
CA VAL A 1 -8.66 -13.17 3.44
C VAL A 1 -9.09 -14.14 4.51
N LEU A 2 -8.17 -15.00 4.97
CA LEU A 2 -8.37 -15.88 6.11
C LEU A 2 -7.41 -15.44 7.22
N LEU A 3 -7.95 -15.00 8.34
CA LEU A 3 -7.18 -14.76 9.57
C LEU A 3 -7.26 -16.03 10.40
N MET A 4 -6.10 -16.59 10.75
CA MET A 4 -5.98 -17.84 11.49
C MET A 4 -5.25 -17.60 12.80
N GLY A 5 -5.98 -17.60 13.91
CA GLY A 5 -5.43 -17.37 15.25
C GLY A 5 -4.89 -15.95 15.47
N VAL A 6 -5.22 -15.00 14.59
CA VAL A 6 -4.76 -13.60 14.64
C VAL A 6 -5.91 -12.61 14.47
N GLY A 7 -5.68 -11.38 14.89
CA GLY A 7 -6.58 -10.25 14.73
C GLY A 7 -6.46 -9.57 13.36
N TYR A 8 -7.17 -8.46 13.21
CA TYR A 8 -7.10 -7.61 12.01
C TYR A 8 -5.80 -6.80 11.94
N ASP A 9 -5.08 -6.62 13.05
CA ASP A 9 -3.74 -6.04 13.10
C ASP A 9 -2.73 -6.80 12.21
N LYS A 10 -2.98 -8.09 11.94
CA LYS A 10 -2.18 -8.91 11.01
C LYS A 10 -2.73 -8.98 9.59
N ASN A 11 -3.79 -8.23 9.27
CA ASN A 11 -4.40 -8.23 7.95
C ASN A 11 -3.72 -7.22 7.01
N THR A 12 -2.70 -7.68 6.27
CA THR A 12 -1.95 -6.84 5.32
C THR A 12 -2.79 -6.23 4.20
N SER A 13 -4.01 -6.74 3.94
CA SER A 13 -4.92 -6.13 2.96
C SER A 13 -5.40 -4.75 3.40
N LEU A 14 -5.41 -4.46 4.70
CA LEU A 14 -5.76 -3.14 5.22
C LEU A 14 -4.70 -2.08 4.87
N HIS A 15 -3.44 -2.47 4.64
CA HIS A 15 -2.44 -1.55 4.07
C HIS A 15 -2.78 -1.13 2.63
N LEU A 16 -3.45 -1.97 1.86
CA LEU A 16 -3.94 -1.58 0.54
C LEU A 16 -5.07 -0.56 0.64
N ALA A 17 -5.95 -0.70 1.63
CA ALA A 17 -6.98 0.30 1.92
C ALA A 17 -6.34 1.63 2.33
N ASP A 18 -5.37 1.60 3.23
CA ASP A 18 -4.59 2.77 3.65
C ASP A 18 -3.93 3.47 2.45
N ALA A 19 -3.26 2.69 1.58
CA ALA A 19 -2.66 3.20 0.34
C ALA A 19 -3.66 3.87 -0.60
N ARG A 20 -4.93 3.43 -0.62
CA ARG A 20 -5.97 3.98 -1.50
C ARG A 20 -6.71 5.17 -0.90
N ALA A 21 -6.91 5.20 0.42
CA ALA A 21 -7.70 6.20 1.12
C ALA A 21 -7.09 7.61 1.02
N GLN A 22 -7.93 8.63 1.02
CA GLN A 22 -7.54 10.04 1.06
C GLN A 22 -7.91 10.66 2.40
N TYR A 23 -6.91 10.89 3.25
CA TYR A 23 -7.13 11.49 4.56
C TYR A 23 -6.05 12.53 4.91
N PRO A 24 -6.37 13.54 5.73
CA PRO A 24 -5.40 14.54 6.17
C PRO A 24 -4.24 13.92 6.94
N GLY A 25 -3.01 14.33 6.63
CA GLY A 25 -1.80 13.82 7.30
C GLY A 25 -1.21 12.56 6.67
N LYS A 26 -1.80 12.04 5.59
CA LYS A 26 -1.19 10.98 4.78
C LYS A 26 0.15 11.44 4.22
N ARG A 27 1.22 10.69 4.48
CA ARG A 27 2.59 11.11 4.20
C ARG A 27 3.42 10.00 3.57
N LEU A 28 4.35 10.38 2.71
CA LEU A 28 5.35 9.45 2.19
C LEU A 28 6.64 9.55 3.02
N VAL A 29 7.35 8.44 3.13
CA VAL A 29 8.71 8.34 3.68
C VAL A 29 9.63 7.75 2.62
N THR A 30 10.86 8.25 2.57
CA THR A 30 11.90 7.68 1.71
C THR A 30 12.59 6.54 2.44
N GLU A 31 12.40 5.33 1.94
CA GLU A 31 13.06 4.13 2.42
C GLU A 31 14.27 3.78 1.55
N HIS A 32 15.21 3.02 2.11
CA HIS A 32 16.40 2.56 1.41
C HIS A 32 16.52 1.05 1.53
N SER A 33 16.67 0.34 0.40
CA SER A 33 16.89 -1.11 0.41
C SER A 33 17.98 -1.53 -0.58
N ALA A 34 18.71 -2.59 -0.22
CA ALA A 34 19.60 -3.27 -1.14
C ALA A 34 18.79 -4.23 -2.03
N VAL A 35 18.67 -3.92 -3.32
CA VAL A 35 17.93 -4.70 -4.31
C VAL A 35 18.88 -5.32 -5.33
N LYS A 36 18.47 -6.41 -5.98
CA LYS A 36 19.22 -6.99 -7.11
C LYS A 36 18.71 -6.36 -8.41
N ALA A 37 19.57 -5.65 -9.14
CA ALA A 37 19.22 -4.98 -10.39
C ALA A 37 20.33 -5.22 -11.42
N GLY A 38 19.98 -5.82 -12.56
CA GLY A 38 20.96 -6.17 -13.59
C GLY A 38 22.01 -7.19 -13.14
N GLY A 39 21.65 -8.09 -12.21
CA GLY A 39 22.57 -9.12 -11.68
C GLY A 39 23.39 -8.68 -10.46
N GLU A 40 23.48 -7.38 -10.18
CA GLU A 40 24.28 -6.81 -9.10
C GLU A 40 23.42 -6.30 -7.92
N ARG A 41 23.99 -6.26 -6.72
CA ARG A 41 23.36 -5.65 -5.53
C ARG A 41 23.53 -4.12 -5.60
N ARG A 42 22.41 -3.38 -5.54
CA ARG A 42 22.38 -1.91 -5.56
C ARG A 42 21.55 -1.39 -4.39
N TRP A 43 22.04 -0.35 -3.73
CA TRP A 43 21.23 0.41 -2.78
C TRP A 43 20.32 1.37 -3.54
N VAL A 44 19.02 1.29 -3.30
CA VAL A 44 18.01 2.11 -3.96
C VAL A 44 17.17 2.82 -2.91
N ALA A 45 16.96 4.12 -3.14
CA ALA A 45 16.01 4.93 -2.40
C ALA A 45 14.66 4.96 -3.15
N TYR A 46 13.56 4.79 -2.43
CA TYR A 46 12.21 4.87 -2.97
C TYR A 46 11.23 5.45 -1.95
N ASP A 47 10.25 6.21 -2.43
CA ASP A 47 9.20 6.76 -1.59
C ASP A 47 8.08 5.74 -1.41
N THR A 48 7.68 5.50 -0.16
CA THR A 48 6.57 4.64 0.21
C THR A 48 5.65 5.34 1.20
N LEU A 49 4.43 4.85 1.34
CA LEU A 49 3.51 5.35 2.36
C LEU A 49 4.09 5.13 3.76
N GLU A 50 3.95 6.13 4.61
CA GLU A 50 4.12 5.98 6.06
C GLU A 50 2.92 5.20 6.61
N VAL A 51 3.07 3.88 6.65
CA VAL A 51 2.00 2.97 7.01
C VAL A 51 1.84 2.90 8.53
N THR A 52 0.61 3.08 9.02
CA THR A 52 0.24 2.79 10.42
C THR A 52 -0.93 1.82 10.48
N GLY A 53 -0.86 0.87 11.41
CA GLY A 53 -1.87 -0.20 11.59
C GLY A 53 -2.62 -0.12 12.91
N GLU A 54 -2.52 1.00 13.64
CA GLU A 54 -3.05 1.14 15.01
C GLU A 54 -4.58 1.00 15.07
N ASP A 55 -5.27 1.34 13.99
CA ASP A 55 -6.74 1.31 13.87
C ASP A 55 -7.27 0.05 13.15
N PHE A 56 -6.41 -0.90 12.78
CA PHE A 56 -6.83 -2.07 12.00
C PHE A 56 -7.81 -2.98 12.75
N GLU A 57 -7.65 -3.12 14.07
CA GLU A 57 -8.64 -3.82 14.91
C GLU A 57 -9.99 -3.10 14.93
N ALA A 58 -9.99 -1.76 14.99
CA ALA A 58 -11.21 -0.97 14.98
C ALA A 58 -11.94 -1.07 13.62
N ILE A 59 -11.19 -1.01 12.51
CA ILE A 59 -11.71 -1.22 11.16
C ILE A 59 -12.34 -2.61 11.04
N GLY A 60 -11.62 -3.65 11.48
CA GLY A 60 -12.11 -5.03 11.45
C GLY A 60 -13.38 -5.23 12.26
N ALA A 61 -13.42 -4.72 13.49
CA ALA A 61 -14.60 -4.76 14.33
C ALA A 61 -15.78 -3.97 13.72
N ALA A 62 -15.50 -2.88 13.01
CA ALA A 62 -16.52 -2.11 12.30
C ALA A 62 -17.08 -2.85 11.09
N PHE A 63 -16.21 -3.49 10.31
CA PHE A 63 -16.58 -4.30 9.16
C PHE A 63 -17.51 -5.45 9.57
N GLU A 64 -17.21 -6.13 10.69
CA GLU A 64 -17.99 -7.26 11.21
C GLU A 64 -19.44 -6.91 11.60
N ARG A 65 -19.78 -5.63 11.78
CA ARG A 65 -21.16 -5.20 12.10
C ARG A 65 -22.10 -5.19 10.89
N GLY A 66 -21.56 -5.08 9.68
CA GLY A 66 -22.35 -4.88 8.46
C GLY A 66 -22.05 -5.88 7.33
N HIS A 67 -21.04 -6.74 7.49
CA HIS A 67 -20.57 -7.63 6.44
C HIS A 67 -20.48 -9.10 6.87
N ASP A 68 -20.61 -10.01 5.90
CA ASP A 68 -20.47 -11.44 6.13
C ASP A 68 -18.99 -11.81 6.41
N VAL A 69 -18.71 -12.07 7.68
CA VAL A 69 -17.45 -12.66 8.14
C VAL A 69 -17.73 -14.03 8.72
N ARG A 70 -17.35 -15.07 7.97
CA ARG A 70 -17.50 -16.45 8.41
C ARG A 70 -16.48 -16.75 9.50
N ARG A 71 -16.97 -17.21 10.64
CA ARG A 71 -16.13 -17.59 11.78
C ARG A 71 -16.20 -19.08 12.00
N THR A 72 -15.06 -19.70 12.27
CA THR A 72 -14.95 -21.11 12.67
C THR A 72 -13.67 -21.30 13.49
N THR A 73 -13.33 -22.52 13.85
CA THR A 73 -12.08 -22.85 14.54
C THR A 73 -11.29 -23.92 13.77
N CYS A 74 -9.98 -23.92 13.96
CA CYS A 74 -9.09 -25.02 13.57
C CYS A 74 -8.20 -25.33 14.78
N GLY A 75 -8.47 -26.45 15.46
CA GLY A 75 -7.93 -26.69 16.80
C GLY A 75 -8.36 -25.59 17.78
N SER A 76 -7.41 -24.99 18.48
CA SER A 76 -7.63 -23.85 19.37
C SER A 76 -7.60 -22.48 18.66
N ALA A 77 -7.31 -22.43 17.35
CA ALA A 77 -7.23 -21.18 16.61
C ALA A 77 -8.60 -20.72 16.10
N GLY A 78 -9.00 -19.51 16.47
CA GLY A 78 -10.15 -18.83 15.87
C GLY A 78 -9.85 -18.40 14.44
N LEU A 79 -10.76 -18.72 13.52
CA LEU A 79 -10.66 -18.38 12.10
C LEU A 79 -11.70 -17.31 11.74
N ARG A 80 -11.29 -16.34 10.90
CA ARG A 80 -12.19 -15.38 10.24
C ARG A 80 -11.94 -15.40 8.74
N LEU A 81 -12.96 -15.69 7.95
CA LEU A 81 -12.93 -15.68 6.50
C LEU A 81 -13.84 -14.58 5.96
N MET A 82 -13.27 -13.73 5.10
CA MET A 82 -13.95 -12.56 4.52
C MET A 82 -13.52 -12.32 3.07
N ARG A 83 -14.38 -11.65 2.28
CA ARG A 83 -14.06 -11.22 0.92
C ARG A 83 -13.12 -10.02 0.97
N GLN A 84 -11.93 -10.15 0.37
CA GLN A 84 -10.90 -9.11 0.43
C GLN A 84 -11.37 -7.79 -0.18
N ARG A 85 -12.08 -7.84 -1.32
CA ARG A 85 -12.57 -6.64 -2.01
C ARG A 85 -13.49 -5.81 -1.11
N GLU A 86 -14.47 -6.46 -0.48
CA GLU A 86 -15.40 -5.78 0.43
C GLU A 86 -14.72 -5.19 1.65
N LEU A 87 -13.78 -5.94 2.24
CA LEU A 87 -12.99 -5.44 3.37
C LEU A 87 -12.20 -4.19 2.97
N VAL A 88 -11.51 -4.22 1.83
CA VAL A 88 -10.69 -3.10 1.37
C VAL A 88 -11.55 -1.90 1.02
N ASP A 89 -12.65 -2.10 0.30
CA ASP A 89 -13.55 -1.02 -0.10
C ASP A 89 -14.20 -0.36 1.14
N PHE A 90 -14.65 -1.17 2.11
CA PHE A 90 -15.13 -0.67 3.41
C PHE A 90 -14.05 0.10 4.19
N ALA A 91 -12.85 -0.48 4.28
CA ALA A 91 -11.76 0.11 5.05
C ALA A 91 -11.29 1.45 4.47
N VAL A 92 -11.33 1.62 3.13
CA VAL A 92 -11.05 2.92 2.49
C VAL A 92 -12.00 3.97 3.03
N THR A 93 -13.31 3.74 2.92
CA THR A 93 -14.33 4.70 3.41
C THR A 93 -14.17 4.96 4.90
N TRP A 94 -13.98 3.92 5.70
CA TRP A 94 -13.78 4.07 7.14
C TRP A 94 -12.57 4.94 7.47
N ILE A 95 -11.43 4.72 6.80
CA ILE A 95 -10.21 5.50 7.01
C ILE A 95 -10.44 6.98 6.66
N GLU A 96 -11.09 7.27 5.54
CA GLU A 96 -11.36 8.65 5.08
C GLU A 96 -12.27 9.41 6.06
N GLU A 97 -13.20 8.72 6.71
CA GLU A 97 -14.13 9.32 7.68
C GLU A 97 -13.50 9.52 9.08
N ASN A 98 -12.58 8.65 9.49
CA ASN A 98 -12.13 8.55 10.88
C ASN A 98 -10.70 9.09 11.12
N ARG A 99 -9.79 9.01 10.14
CA ARG A 99 -8.43 9.54 10.29
C ARG A 99 -8.42 11.07 10.11
N ARG A 100 -8.50 11.79 11.22
CA ARG A 100 -8.32 13.25 11.29
C ARG A 100 -6.85 13.58 11.60
N GLN A 101 -6.42 14.82 11.31
CA GLN A 101 -5.03 15.24 11.54
C GLN A 101 -4.62 15.00 13.00
N HIS A 102 -3.67 14.09 13.23
CA HIS A 102 -2.97 13.97 14.50
C HIS A 102 -1.60 14.61 14.33
N GLY A 103 -1.33 15.68 15.08
CA GLY A 103 -0.04 16.37 15.06
C GLY A 103 1.06 15.47 15.62
N HIS A 104 1.82 14.81 14.75
CA HIS A 104 2.99 14.03 15.14
C HIS A 104 4.26 14.89 15.12
N PHE A 105 4.85 15.11 16.29
CA PHE A 105 6.21 15.63 16.43
C PHE A 105 7.19 14.45 16.30
N ARG A 106 8.18 14.52 15.39
CA ARG A 106 9.17 13.44 15.20
C ARG A 106 10.60 13.97 15.35
N LEU A 107 11.41 13.28 16.15
CA LEU A 107 12.87 13.39 16.16
C LEU A 107 13.42 12.96 14.78
N GLN A 108 14.15 13.86 14.13
CA GLN A 108 14.92 13.55 12.92
C GLN A 108 16.13 12.71 13.31
N ILE A 109 16.13 11.41 12.98
CA ILE A 109 17.35 10.60 12.94
C ILE A 109 17.90 10.73 11.51
N PRO A 110 19.10 11.31 11.31
CA PRO A 110 19.67 11.49 9.98
C PRO A 110 19.94 10.14 9.31
N ALA A 111 19.63 10.04 8.02
CA ALA A 111 19.88 8.85 7.21
C ALA A 111 21.40 8.58 7.12
N PRO A 112 21.83 7.29 7.07
CA PRO A 112 23.23 6.96 6.84
C PRO A 112 23.70 7.51 5.49
N ALA A 113 24.95 7.99 5.44
CA ALA A 113 25.55 8.56 4.25
C ALA A 113 25.49 7.57 3.07
N GLN A 114 24.98 8.02 1.93
CA GLN A 114 24.85 7.18 0.73
C GLN A 114 26.23 6.93 0.11
N PRO A 115 26.61 5.67 -0.20
CA PRO A 115 27.77 5.41 -1.04
C PRO A 115 27.57 6.01 -2.44
N ALA A 116 28.62 6.60 -3.00
CA ALA A 116 28.60 7.25 -4.31
C ALA A 116 28.10 6.28 -5.41
N GLY A 117 27.05 6.67 -6.14
CA GLY A 117 26.53 5.93 -7.30
C GLY A 117 25.05 5.48 -7.23
N GLN A 118 24.25 5.91 -6.25
CA GLN A 118 22.84 5.49 -6.13
C GLN A 118 21.93 6.12 -7.20
N LEU A 119 21.24 5.28 -7.97
CA LEU A 119 20.13 5.70 -8.83
C LEU A 119 18.86 5.88 -7.99
N ARG A 120 18.22 7.06 -8.08
CA ARG A 120 16.82 7.23 -7.66
C ARG A 120 15.92 6.49 -8.64
N ALA A 121 15.16 5.52 -8.15
CA ALA A 121 14.04 4.97 -8.92
C ALA A 121 12.88 6.00 -8.85
N GLN A 122 12.56 6.63 -9.98
CA GLN A 122 11.38 7.50 -10.05
C GLN A 122 10.12 6.62 -10.05
N ALA A 123 9.33 6.69 -8.99
CA ALA A 123 7.99 6.12 -8.97
C ALA A 123 7.13 6.90 -9.98
N ARG A 124 6.78 6.27 -11.11
CA ARG A 124 5.83 6.86 -12.08
C ARG A 124 4.44 6.82 -11.45
N PRO A 125 3.65 7.91 -11.50
CA PRO A 125 2.26 7.88 -11.05
C PRO A 125 1.48 6.83 -11.85
N ILE A 126 0.66 6.04 -11.17
CA ILE A 126 -0.34 5.17 -11.82
C ILE A 126 -1.41 6.09 -12.40
N LEU A 127 -1.22 6.54 -13.64
CA LEU A 127 -2.25 7.27 -14.38
C LEU A 127 -3.40 6.31 -14.70
N ARG A 128 -4.62 6.67 -14.26
CA ARG A 128 -5.88 6.00 -14.65
C ARG A 128 -6.00 6.00 -16.17
N GLY A 129 -5.91 4.81 -16.79
CA GLY A 129 -6.23 4.62 -18.20
C GLY A 129 -7.71 4.80 -18.45
N GLY A 130 -8.08 5.87 -19.15
CA GLY A 130 -9.43 6.14 -19.61
C GLY A 130 -9.43 6.53 -21.09
N ARG A 131 -10.19 5.74 -21.86
CA ARG A 131 -10.76 5.96 -23.21
C ARG A 131 -10.04 5.37 -24.42
N HIS A 132 -10.76 4.40 -25.00
CA HIS A 132 -10.80 4.00 -26.40
C HIS A 132 -10.79 5.19 -27.38
N GLY A 133 -10.16 5.00 -28.55
CA GLY A 133 -10.44 5.77 -29.75
C GLY A 133 -9.33 5.76 -30.80
N HIS A 134 -9.45 4.86 -31.77
CA HIS A 134 -8.98 4.94 -33.17
C HIS A 134 -7.48 5.15 -33.53
N HIS A 135 -6.91 4.09 -34.15
CA HIS A 135 -5.97 4.16 -35.28
C HIS A 135 -6.67 4.80 -36.52
N PRO A 136 -6.00 5.49 -37.47
CA PRO A 136 -4.98 4.92 -38.41
C PRO A 136 -3.78 5.88 -38.68
N GLN A 137 -2.52 5.41 -38.78
CA GLN A 137 -1.72 4.98 -39.96
C GLN A 137 -0.56 5.93 -40.31
N LEU A 138 0.60 5.30 -40.61
CA LEU A 138 1.73 5.69 -41.49
C LEU A 138 2.49 6.98 -41.12
N SER A 139 3.82 6.95 -40.91
CA SER A 139 4.78 6.76 -42.00
C SER A 139 6.21 6.50 -41.49
N ARG A 140 6.94 5.74 -42.30
CA ARG A 140 8.35 5.33 -42.21
C ARG A 140 9.33 6.47 -41.92
N LEU A 141 10.41 6.16 -41.19
CA LEU A 141 11.74 6.62 -41.56
C LEU A 141 12.82 5.64 -41.05
N HIS A 142 13.79 5.44 -41.93
CA HIS A 142 14.78 4.38 -41.95
C HIS A 142 15.87 4.52 -40.87
N ALA A 143 16.51 3.38 -40.58
CA ALA A 143 17.70 3.23 -39.77
C ALA A 143 18.97 3.80 -40.44
N ARG A 144 19.90 4.28 -39.58
CA ARG A 144 21.38 4.27 -39.62
C ARG A 144 22.07 4.61 -40.95
N ALA A 145 23.12 5.42 -41.00
CA ALA A 145 24.33 5.45 -40.18
C ALA A 145 25.02 6.81 -40.37
#